data_AF-A0A964QF03-F1
#
_entry.id   AF-A0A964QF03-F1
#
_cell.length_a   1.000
_cell.length_b   1.000
_cell.length_c   1.000
_cell.angle_alpha   90.00
_cell.angle_beta   90.00
_cell.angle_gamma   90.00
#
_symmetry.space_group_name_H-M   'P 1'
#
loop_
_entity.id
_entity.type
_entity.pdbx_description
1 polymer ?
#
loop_
_entity_poly.entity_id
_entity_poly.type
_entity_poly.pdbx_seq_one_letter_code
_entity_poly.pdbx_strand_id
1 'polypeptide(L)'
;MSGYELVVIDEAQRIKDIGITLKLIADNVNNARVIATGSSSFELANKLNEPLTGRNRKFYLYPLSVAELVDAYGTIRVKKDLESLMTFGLYPEIVNAVSRAEKTTLIQELAGDYLFKDLFLFGDIRNSFAFEKLVKLLTLRIGSEISYTELAKEVGISRDTIYKYVNLLEQAFIVFRLTPMYTNKTKEINKSHKIYFYDTGMRNALLGNFDPMELRPDKGAIFENFFISEKIKERAYTLRSSTIHFWRNRQGSEVDFVESTHAGSEIAAYECKWKEKASAPLSFKTLYPQAHFQCVNTSTIVAHFSK
;
A
#
# COMPACT_ATOMS: atom_id res chain seq x y z
N MET A 1 30.70 -15.04 -15.99
CA MET A 1 29.56 -15.94 -15.72
C MET A 1 29.36 -16.89 -16.91
N SER A 2 30.34 -17.72 -17.26
CA SER A 2 30.17 -18.74 -18.30
C SER A 2 29.83 -20.07 -17.63
N GLY A 3 28.67 -20.66 -17.96
CA GLY A 3 28.27 -21.99 -17.49
C GLY A 3 27.04 -22.06 -16.57
N TYR A 4 26.44 -20.93 -16.20
CA TYR A 4 25.21 -20.90 -15.37
C TYR A 4 24.00 -20.44 -16.19
N GLU A 5 22.93 -21.23 -16.19
CA GLU A 5 21.65 -20.90 -16.88
C GLU A 5 20.74 -19.95 -16.07
N LEU A 6 20.98 -19.85 -14.75
CA LEU A 6 20.24 -19.00 -13.84
C LEU A 6 21.20 -18.38 -12.83
N VAL A 7 21.13 -17.07 -12.68
CA VAL A 7 21.86 -16.29 -11.67
C VAL A 7 20.85 -15.63 -10.76
N VAL A 8 20.94 -15.87 -9.46
CA VAL A 8 20.12 -15.21 -8.44
C VAL A 8 21.00 -14.24 -7.66
N ILE A 9 20.61 -12.98 -7.64
CA ILE A 9 21.29 -11.91 -6.92
C ILE A 9 20.34 -11.46 -5.82
N ASP A 10 20.70 -11.80 -4.58
CA ASP A 10 19.93 -11.38 -3.41
C ASP A 10 20.36 -9.98 -2.96
N GLU A 11 19.42 -9.18 -2.45
CA GLU A 11 19.68 -7.81 -1.97
C GLU A 11 20.43 -6.93 -2.99
N ALA A 12 20.02 -7.03 -4.25
CA ALA A 12 20.74 -6.46 -5.39
C ALA A 12 20.92 -4.93 -5.29
N GLN A 13 20.10 -4.23 -4.50
CA GLN A 13 20.23 -2.80 -4.19
C GLN A 13 21.53 -2.43 -3.48
N ARG A 14 22.18 -3.38 -2.82
CA ARG A 14 23.46 -3.15 -2.12
C ARG A 14 24.66 -3.14 -3.06
N ILE A 15 24.47 -3.57 -4.30
CA ILE A 15 25.52 -3.63 -5.30
C ILE A 15 25.57 -2.27 -6.01
N LYS A 16 26.74 -1.63 -5.94
CA LYS A 16 26.98 -0.38 -6.66
C LYS A 16 26.77 -0.61 -8.16
N ASP A 17 26.05 0.31 -8.81
CA ASP A 17 25.80 0.29 -10.25
C ASP A 17 25.10 -1.00 -10.73
N ILE A 18 24.22 -1.55 -9.88
CA ILE A 18 23.44 -2.76 -10.16
C ILE A 18 22.64 -2.66 -11.47
N GLY A 19 22.03 -1.52 -11.77
CA GLY A 19 21.28 -1.33 -13.02
C GLY A 19 22.14 -1.57 -14.27
N ILE A 20 23.35 -1.01 -14.30
CA ILE A 20 24.31 -1.21 -15.39
C ILE A 20 24.78 -2.66 -15.43
N THR A 21 25.03 -3.25 -14.27
CA THR A 21 25.50 -4.64 -14.17
C THR A 21 24.46 -5.62 -14.72
N LEU A 22 23.20 -5.46 -14.32
CA LEU A 22 22.09 -6.28 -14.84
C LEU A 22 21.90 -6.10 -16.34
N LYS A 23 22.06 -4.87 -16.87
CA LYS A 23 22.01 -4.59 -18.30
C LYS A 23 23.12 -5.31 -19.05
N LEU A 24 24.36 -5.21 -18.57
CA LEU A 24 25.50 -5.87 -19.19
C LEU A 24 25.33 -7.38 -19.23
N ILE A 25 24.77 -7.99 -18.18
CA ILE A 25 24.47 -9.43 -18.16
C ILE A 25 23.39 -9.76 -19.20
N ALA A 26 22.31 -8.99 -19.22
CA ALA A 26 21.20 -9.22 -20.15
C ALA A 26 21.59 -9.05 -21.63
N ASP A 27 22.47 -8.09 -21.94
CA ASP A 27 22.87 -7.77 -23.32
C ASP A 27 24.01 -8.66 -23.84
N ASN A 28 24.90 -9.16 -22.97
CA ASN A 28 26.15 -9.82 -23.39
C ASN A 28 26.26 -11.30 -23.01
N VAL A 29 25.40 -11.81 -22.13
CA VAL A 29 25.47 -13.23 -21.70
C VAL A 29 24.33 -14.02 -22.34
N ASN A 30 24.68 -14.79 -23.38
CA ASN A 30 23.74 -15.68 -24.06
C ASN A 30 23.08 -16.64 -23.06
N ASN A 31 21.75 -16.74 -23.13
CA ASN A 31 20.90 -17.60 -22.30
C ASN A 31 20.96 -17.35 -20.78
N ALA A 32 21.50 -16.23 -20.31
CA ALA A 32 21.45 -15.91 -18.88
C ALA A 32 20.04 -15.50 -18.44
N ARG A 33 19.45 -16.25 -17.52
CA ARG A 33 18.31 -15.79 -16.72
C ARG A 33 18.84 -15.18 -15.44
N VAL A 34 18.45 -13.95 -15.14
CA VAL A 34 18.84 -13.27 -13.90
C VAL A 34 17.60 -12.99 -13.07
N ILE A 35 17.61 -13.43 -11.82
CA ILE A 35 16.65 -13.01 -10.80
C ILE A 35 17.41 -12.09 -9.86
N ALA A 36 16.97 -10.84 -9.78
CA ALA A 36 17.45 -9.90 -8.78
C ALA A 36 16.32 -9.66 -7.77
N THR A 37 16.56 -9.95 -6.51
CA THR A 37 15.66 -9.57 -5.42
C THR A 37 16.16 -8.27 -4.82
N GLY A 38 15.26 -7.58 -4.12
CA GLY A 38 15.63 -6.45 -3.29
C GLY A 38 14.45 -5.99 -2.48
N SER A 39 14.75 -5.31 -1.37
CA SER A 39 13.71 -4.65 -0.58
C SER A 39 13.09 -3.49 -1.39
N SER A 40 12.13 -2.80 -0.78
CA SER A 40 11.51 -1.64 -1.40
C SER A 40 12.49 -0.50 -1.72
N SER A 41 13.70 -0.54 -1.16
CA SER A 41 14.80 0.36 -1.50
C SER A 41 15.48 0.07 -2.84
N PHE A 42 15.15 -1.05 -3.51
CA PHE A 42 15.74 -1.38 -4.82
C PHE A 42 15.45 -0.32 -5.89
N GLU A 43 14.22 0.18 -5.96
CA GLU A 43 13.90 1.28 -6.87
C GLU A 43 14.60 2.58 -6.48
N LEU A 44 14.83 2.80 -5.17
CA LEU A 44 15.56 3.98 -4.67
C LEU A 44 17.04 3.91 -5.06
N ALA A 45 17.68 2.76 -4.85
CA ALA A 45 19.07 2.52 -5.22
C ALA A 45 19.29 2.59 -6.74
N ASN A 46 18.30 2.13 -7.53
CA ASN A 46 18.42 2.10 -8.98
C ASN A 46 18.13 3.46 -9.66
N LYS A 47 17.61 4.47 -8.95
CA LYS A 47 17.40 5.82 -9.51
C LYS A 47 18.68 6.51 -9.95
N LEU A 48 19.82 6.08 -9.44
CA LEU A 48 21.12 6.63 -9.80
C LEU A 48 21.69 6.03 -11.10
N ASN A 49 21.12 4.94 -11.62
CA ASN A 49 21.69 4.19 -12.73
C ASN A 49 20.66 3.84 -13.81
N GLU A 50 21.13 3.65 -15.06
CA GLU A 50 20.30 3.48 -16.25
C GLU A 50 19.14 2.48 -16.06
N PRO A 51 17.93 2.80 -16.54
CA PRO A 51 16.78 1.92 -16.39
C PRO A 51 16.90 0.65 -17.27
N LEU A 52 16.52 -0.50 -16.72
CA LEU A 52 16.43 -1.80 -17.41
C LEU A 52 15.22 -1.90 -18.36
N THR A 53 14.79 -0.78 -18.95
CA THR A 53 13.58 -0.68 -19.76
C THR A 53 13.59 -1.70 -20.89
N GLY A 54 12.51 -2.48 -20.98
CA GLY A 54 12.33 -3.53 -21.99
C GLY A 54 13.12 -4.82 -21.73
N ARG A 55 13.95 -4.88 -20.68
CA ARG A 55 14.82 -6.01 -20.35
C ARG A 55 14.48 -6.70 -19.04
N ASN A 56 13.57 -6.15 -18.26
CA ASN A 56 13.13 -6.75 -17.00
C ASN A 56 11.62 -6.98 -16.95
N ARG A 57 11.22 -7.92 -16.09
CA ARG A 57 9.85 -8.06 -15.59
C ARG A 57 9.91 -7.87 -14.09
N LYS A 58 9.13 -6.93 -13.57
CA LYS A 58 9.06 -6.65 -12.13
C LYS A 58 7.93 -7.46 -11.52
N PHE A 59 8.23 -8.12 -10.40
CA PHE A 59 7.26 -8.79 -9.57
C PHE A 59 7.28 -8.10 -8.21
N TYR A 60 6.11 -7.68 -7.74
CA TYR A 60 5.97 -7.07 -6.42
C TYR A 60 5.35 -8.09 -5.48
N LEU A 61 6.03 -8.35 -4.36
CA LEU A 61 5.55 -9.22 -3.30
C LEU A 61 5.04 -8.34 -2.16
N TYR A 62 3.72 -8.35 -1.96
CA TYR A 62 3.10 -7.67 -0.82
C TYR A 62 3.12 -8.61 0.41
N PRO A 63 2.82 -8.10 1.61
CA PRO A 63 2.47 -8.96 2.73
C PRO A 63 1.34 -9.91 2.34
N LEU A 64 1.21 -11.03 3.06
CA LEU A 64 0.21 -12.05 2.78
C LEU A 64 -1.18 -11.41 2.59
N SER A 65 -1.94 -11.91 1.63
CA SER A 65 -3.32 -11.52 1.41
C SER A 65 -4.27 -12.35 2.27
N VAL A 66 -5.46 -11.82 2.51
CA VAL A 66 -6.56 -12.55 3.15
C VAL A 66 -6.89 -13.82 2.37
N ALA A 67 -6.81 -13.78 1.03
CA ALA A 67 -7.01 -14.95 0.18
C ALA A 67 -6.00 -16.06 0.50
N GLU A 68 -4.69 -15.75 0.51
CA GLU A 68 -3.63 -16.71 0.86
C GLU A 68 -3.79 -17.26 2.28
N LEU A 69 -4.21 -16.43 3.24
CA LEU A 69 -4.46 -16.87 4.61
C LEU A 69 -5.69 -17.79 4.69
N VAL A 70 -6.74 -17.52 3.91
CA VAL A 70 -7.93 -18.38 3.86
C VAL A 70 -7.58 -19.73 3.25
N ASP A 71 -6.80 -19.76 2.18
CA ASP A 71 -6.34 -20.99 1.54
C ASP A 71 -5.47 -21.83 2.49
N ALA A 72 -4.58 -21.18 3.24
CA ALA A 72 -3.67 -21.86 4.16
C ALA A 72 -4.32 -22.32 5.47
N TYR A 73 -5.23 -21.52 6.04
CA TYR A 73 -5.72 -21.72 7.42
C TYR A 73 -7.24 -21.89 7.55
N GLY A 74 -7.98 -21.68 6.47
CA GLY A 74 -9.44 -21.75 6.42
C GLY A 74 -10.14 -20.48 6.91
N THR A 75 -11.30 -20.19 6.30
CA THR A 75 -12.10 -18.98 6.54
C THR A 75 -12.44 -18.73 8.02
N ILE A 76 -12.73 -19.79 8.80
CA ILE A 76 -13.14 -19.66 10.21
C ILE A 76 -11.99 -19.09 11.05
N ARG A 77 -10.77 -19.60 10.85
CA ARG A 77 -9.60 -19.13 11.58
C ARG A 77 -9.25 -17.69 11.22
N VAL A 78 -9.22 -17.37 9.92
CA VAL A 78 -8.94 -16.00 9.46
C VAL A 78 -9.97 -15.00 9.99
N LYS A 79 -11.26 -15.37 10.04
CA LYS A 79 -12.30 -14.52 10.66
C LYS A 79 -12.06 -14.26 12.14
N LYS A 80 -11.64 -15.29 12.90
CA LYS A 80 -11.31 -15.15 14.31
C LYS A 80 -10.09 -14.25 14.53
N ASP A 81 -9.10 -14.35 13.65
CA ASP A 81 -7.84 -13.62 13.77
C ASP A 81 -7.87 -12.23 13.12
N LEU A 82 -8.99 -11.83 12.50
CA LEU A 82 -9.12 -10.58 11.73
C LEU A 82 -8.67 -9.34 12.49
N GLU A 83 -9.02 -9.21 13.78
CA GLU A 83 -8.55 -8.10 14.61
C GLU A 83 -7.03 -8.11 14.78
N SER A 84 -6.43 -9.29 15.01
CA SER A 84 -4.97 -9.44 15.07
C SER A 84 -4.32 -9.05 13.75
N LEU A 85 -4.91 -9.45 12.61
CA LEU A 85 -4.39 -9.12 11.28
C LEU A 85 -4.42 -7.61 11.00
N MET A 86 -5.50 -6.92 11.38
CA MET A 86 -5.58 -5.45 11.26
C MET A 86 -4.70 -4.70 12.26
N THR A 87 -4.39 -5.32 13.41
CA THR A 87 -3.57 -4.69 14.45
C THR A 87 -2.08 -4.80 14.14
N PHE A 88 -1.64 -5.99 13.74
CA PHE A 88 -0.22 -6.35 13.61
C PHE A 88 0.25 -6.52 12.17
N GLY A 89 -0.66 -6.56 11.19
CA GLY A 89 -0.32 -6.69 9.77
C GLY A 89 -0.26 -8.14 9.30
N LEU A 90 0.11 -8.30 8.03
CA LEU A 90 0.10 -9.59 7.33
C LEU A 90 1.50 -10.04 6.87
N TYR A 91 2.57 -9.48 7.44
CA TYR A 91 3.91 -10.01 7.16
C TYR A 91 4.03 -11.45 7.69
N PRO A 92 4.63 -12.39 6.93
CA PRO A 92 4.60 -13.81 7.26
C PRO A 92 5.07 -14.15 8.68
N GLU A 93 6.17 -13.56 9.14
CA GLU A 93 6.72 -13.80 10.48
C GLU A 93 5.75 -13.34 11.58
N ILE A 94 5.07 -12.22 11.38
CA ILE A 94 4.14 -11.61 12.33
C ILE A 94 2.81 -12.37 12.38
N VAL A 95 2.35 -12.89 11.23
CA VAL A 95 1.17 -13.76 11.18
C VAL A 95 1.41 -15.03 11.98
N ASN A 96 2.62 -15.61 11.86
CA ASN A 96 2.98 -16.87 12.51
C ASN A 96 3.36 -16.74 13.99
N ALA A 97 3.68 -15.54 14.47
CA ALA A 97 3.96 -15.29 15.88
C ALA A 97 2.77 -15.64 16.79
N VAL A 98 3.08 -16.18 17.98
CA VAL A 98 2.09 -16.80 18.87
C VAL A 98 1.43 -15.76 19.78
N SER A 99 2.23 -14.83 20.31
CA SER A 99 1.75 -13.88 21.31
C SER A 99 1.62 -12.46 20.76
N ARG A 100 0.71 -11.66 21.34
CA ARG A 100 0.61 -10.22 21.01
C ARG A 100 1.91 -9.47 21.29
N ALA A 101 2.63 -9.84 22.34
CA ALA A 101 3.90 -9.20 22.72
C ALA A 101 4.99 -9.46 21.66
N GLU A 102 5.08 -10.70 21.19
CA GLU A 102 5.98 -11.10 20.10
C GLU A 102 5.61 -10.38 18.80
N LYS A 103 4.32 -10.37 18.41
CA LYS A 103 3.84 -9.63 17.24
C LYS A 103 4.18 -8.15 17.30
N THR A 104 4.03 -7.54 18.47
CA THR A 104 4.36 -6.13 18.73
C THR A 104 5.85 -5.88 18.52
N THR A 105 6.70 -6.74 19.08
CA THR A 105 8.16 -6.63 18.94
C THR A 105 8.57 -6.75 17.48
N LEU A 106 8.11 -7.79 16.79
CA LEU A 106 8.45 -8.04 15.39
C LEU A 106 8.02 -6.89 14.45
N ILE A 107 6.79 -6.38 14.59
CA ILE A 107 6.34 -5.27 13.73
C ILE A 107 7.07 -3.96 14.05
N GLN A 108 7.45 -3.73 15.31
CA GLN A 108 8.23 -2.54 15.70
C GLN A 108 9.66 -2.61 15.18
N GLU A 109 10.32 -3.77 15.26
CA GLU A 109 11.63 -4.02 14.67
C GLU A 109 11.57 -3.84 13.15
N LEU A 110 10.55 -4.39 12.48
CA LEU A 110 10.36 -4.20 11.04
C LEU A 110 10.17 -2.71 10.66
N ALA A 111 9.38 -1.96 11.43
CA ALA A 111 9.17 -0.54 11.22
C ALA A 111 10.43 0.30 11.49
N GLY A 112 11.20 -0.04 12.52
CA GLY A 112 12.41 0.69 12.92
C GLY A 112 13.63 0.34 12.07
N ASP A 113 14.06 -0.92 12.13
CA ASP A 113 15.36 -1.38 11.63
C ASP A 113 15.44 -1.47 10.11
N TYR A 114 14.31 -1.73 9.45
CA TYR A 114 14.27 -1.92 8.00
C TYR A 114 13.74 -0.70 7.28
N LEU A 115 12.59 -0.16 7.71
CA LEU A 115 11.90 0.87 6.95
C LEU A 115 12.64 2.21 6.93
N PHE A 116 12.99 2.72 8.10
CA PHE A 116 13.65 4.02 8.22
C PHE A 116 15.11 3.96 7.82
N LYS A 117 15.82 2.89 8.20
CA LYS A 117 17.24 2.73 7.87
C LYS A 117 17.47 2.75 6.35
N ASP A 118 16.75 1.92 5.60
CA ASP A 118 16.89 1.88 4.14
C ASP A 118 16.46 3.20 3.49
N LEU A 119 15.37 3.82 3.98
CA LEU A 119 14.93 5.12 3.50
C LEU A 119 15.94 6.24 3.72
N PHE A 120 16.62 6.26 4.88
CA PHE A 120 17.66 7.25 5.18
C PHE A 120 18.96 6.98 4.41
N LEU A 121 19.27 5.70 4.13
CA LEU A 121 20.46 5.31 3.37
C LEU A 121 20.32 5.61 1.87
N PHE A 122 19.17 5.26 1.28
CA PHE A 122 18.96 5.34 -0.16
C PHE A 122 18.10 6.54 -0.60
N GLY A 123 17.44 7.23 0.33
CA GLY A 123 16.64 8.43 0.06
C GLY A 123 17.37 9.73 0.37
N ASP A 124 17.04 10.81 -0.35
CA ASP A 124 17.53 12.18 -0.07
C ASP A 124 16.75 12.81 1.12
N ILE A 125 16.83 12.19 2.30
CA ILE A 125 16.16 12.65 3.52
C ILE A 125 17.14 13.42 4.40
N ARG A 126 17.19 14.73 4.20
CA ARG A 126 18.11 15.63 4.94
C ARG A 126 17.62 16.02 6.34
N ASN A 127 16.32 15.95 6.59
CA ASN A 127 15.71 16.31 7.88
C ASN A 127 14.87 15.13 8.40
N SER A 128 15.51 14.25 9.15
CA SER A 128 14.88 13.04 9.71
C SER A 128 13.73 13.37 10.66
N PHE A 129 13.88 14.38 11.51
CA PHE A 129 12.82 14.80 12.42
C PHE A 129 11.54 15.25 11.68
N ALA A 130 11.71 16.06 10.62
CA ALA A 130 10.58 16.48 9.80
C ALA A 130 9.95 15.30 9.03
N PHE A 131 10.77 14.34 8.59
CA PHE A 131 10.31 13.12 7.95
C PHE A 131 9.47 12.25 8.91
N GLU A 132 9.97 11.97 10.10
CA GLU A 132 9.24 11.21 11.13
C GLU A 132 7.94 11.91 11.53
N LYS A 133 7.96 13.24 11.67
CA LYS A 133 6.76 14.04 11.95
C LYS A 133 5.73 13.92 10.83
N LEU A 134 6.17 13.98 9.56
CA LEU A 134 5.30 13.75 8.41
C LEU A 134 4.69 12.34 8.45
N VAL A 135 5.51 11.31 8.65
CA VAL A 135 5.03 9.91 8.73
C VAL A 135 3.97 9.78 9.81
N LYS A 136 4.20 10.31 11.02
CA LYS A 136 3.20 10.30 12.11
C LYS A 136 1.90 11.01 11.70
N LEU A 137 1.96 12.17 11.07
CA LEU A 137 0.76 12.87 10.58
C LEU A 137 -0.01 12.03 9.55
N LEU A 138 0.68 11.33 8.65
CA LEU A 138 0.04 10.43 7.68
C LEU A 138 -0.62 9.22 8.36
N THR A 139 0.00 8.64 9.39
CA THR A 139 -0.64 7.55 10.16
C THR A 139 -1.94 8.01 10.82
N LEU A 140 -1.97 9.23 11.35
CA LEU A 140 -3.14 9.81 12.02
C LEU A 140 -4.26 10.19 11.04
N ARG A 141 -3.92 10.52 9.79
CA ARG A 141 -4.85 10.98 8.74
C ARG A 141 -5.10 9.92 7.66
N ILE A 142 -4.92 8.65 8.00
CA ILE A 142 -5.16 7.53 7.12
C ILE A 142 -6.58 7.60 6.52
N GLY A 143 -6.70 7.43 5.20
CA GLY A 143 -7.99 7.53 4.50
C GLY A 143 -8.63 8.93 4.47
N SER A 144 -7.96 9.95 5.01
CA SER A 144 -8.40 11.35 4.86
C SER A 144 -7.73 12.01 3.66
N GLU A 145 -8.43 12.97 3.04
CA GLU A 145 -7.86 13.81 1.99
C GLU A 145 -6.71 14.64 2.53
N ILE A 146 -5.56 14.62 1.86
CA ILE A 146 -4.37 15.37 2.27
C ILE A 146 -4.20 16.68 1.50
N SER A 147 -3.72 17.69 2.22
CA SER A 147 -3.24 18.96 1.68
C SER A 147 -1.74 19.09 1.91
N TYR A 148 -0.94 19.07 0.84
CA TYR A 148 0.51 19.25 0.95
C TYR A 148 0.89 20.60 1.58
N THR A 149 0.07 21.63 1.38
CA THR A 149 0.28 22.95 1.98
C THR A 149 0.05 22.92 3.50
N GLU A 150 -0.99 22.23 3.97
CA GLU A 150 -1.24 22.08 5.41
C GLU A 150 -0.18 21.21 6.08
N LEU A 151 0.18 20.08 5.44
CA LEU A 151 1.27 19.23 5.92
C LEU A 151 2.60 20.00 5.99
N ALA A 152 2.91 20.83 4.99
CA ALA A 152 4.10 21.67 5.00
C ALA A 152 4.13 22.64 6.18
N LYS A 153 2.99 23.29 6.46
CA LYS A 153 2.83 24.21 7.58
C LYS A 153 2.98 23.50 8.93
N GLU A 154 2.34 22.35 9.09
CA GLU A 154 2.39 21.58 10.34
C GLU A 154 3.76 20.95 10.61
N VAL A 155 4.42 20.43 9.56
CA VAL A 155 5.75 19.83 9.69
C VAL A 155 6.84 20.89 9.84
N GLY A 156 6.67 22.05 9.19
CA GLY A 156 7.65 23.15 9.21
C GLY A 156 8.71 23.05 8.11
N ILE A 157 8.37 22.48 6.95
CA ILE A 157 9.25 22.36 5.79
C ILE A 157 8.51 22.77 4.50
N SER A 158 9.24 22.91 3.39
CA SER A 158 8.62 23.32 2.11
C SER A 158 7.61 22.28 1.61
N ARG A 159 6.58 22.74 0.88
CA ARG A 159 5.59 21.88 0.21
C ARG A 159 6.25 20.86 -0.72
N ASP A 160 7.28 21.27 -1.44
CA ASP A 160 8.00 20.41 -2.37
C ASP A 160 8.79 19.32 -1.62
N THR A 161 9.31 19.61 -0.43
CA THR A 161 9.94 18.61 0.44
C THR A 161 8.92 17.60 0.95
N ILE A 162 7.72 18.03 1.38
CA ILE A 162 6.64 17.10 1.75
C ILE A 162 6.30 16.19 0.58
N TYR A 163 6.11 16.76 -0.62
CA TYR A 163 5.79 15.98 -1.81
C TYR A 163 6.88 14.93 -2.12
N LYS A 164 8.16 15.33 -2.04
CA LYS A 164 9.30 14.41 -2.18
C LYS A 164 9.26 13.29 -1.13
N TYR A 165 9.01 13.61 0.13
CA TYR A 165 8.97 12.62 1.20
C TYR A 165 7.79 11.65 1.06
N VAL A 166 6.61 12.11 0.67
CA VAL A 166 5.49 11.21 0.35
C VAL A 166 5.83 10.30 -0.85
N ASN A 167 6.48 10.84 -1.89
CA ASN A 167 6.92 10.02 -3.02
C ASN A 167 7.96 8.96 -2.62
N LEU A 168 8.84 9.26 -1.67
CA LEU A 168 9.80 8.29 -1.13
C LEU A 168 9.06 7.17 -0.39
N LEU A 169 8.06 7.50 0.44
CA LEU A 169 7.24 6.50 1.14
C LEU A 169 6.47 5.59 0.16
N GLU A 170 5.97 6.15 -0.95
CA GLU A 170 5.32 5.34 -1.99
C GLU A 170 6.29 4.39 -2.70
N GLN A 171 7.48 4.88 -3.06
CA GLN A 171 8.52 4.05 -3.68
C GLN A 171 9.03 2.95 -2.75
N ALA A 172 9.03 3.23 -1.45
CA ALA A 172 9.39 2.26 -0.41
C ALA A 172 8.24 1.29 -0.07
N PHE A 173 7.14 1.27 -0.82
CA PHE A 173 5.98 0.38 -0.58
C PHE A 173 5.42 0.50 0.84
N ILE A 174 5.50 1.69 1.44
CA ILE A 174 4.95 1.97 2.78
C ILE A 174 3.53 2.47 2.65
N VAL A 175 3.34 3.45 1.76
CA VAL A 175 2.06 4.09 1.50
C VAL A 175 1.72 4.04 0.03
N PHE A 176 0.45 4.23 -0.30
CA PHE A 176 -0.01 4.50 -1.65
C PHE A 176 -1.08 5.60 -1.64
N ARG A 177 -1.16 6.36 -2.73
CA ARG A 177 -2.19 7.37 -2.94
C ARG A 177 -3.41 6.77 -3.66
N LEU A 178 -4.58 7.10 -3.17
CA LEU A 178 -5.85 6.89 -3.88
C LEU A 178 -6.33 8.23 -4.43
N THR A 179 -6.54 8.31 -5.74
CA THR A 179 -7.01 9.52 -6.41
C THR A 179 -8.54 9.60 -6.40
N PRO A 180 -9.12 10.81 -6.44
CA PRO A 180 -10.55 10.98 -6.58
C PRO A 180 -11.03 10.66 -8.00
N MET A 181 -12.16 9.98 -8.13
CA MET A 181 -12.80 9.68 -9.42
C MET A 181 -13.42 10.96 -9.98
N TYR A 182 -12.94 11.39 -11.15
CA TYR A 182 -13.51 12.51 -11.88
C TYR A 182 -13.82 12.14 -13.33
N THR A 183 -14.87 12.76 -13.87
CA THR A 183 -15.17 12.69 -15.30
C THR A 183 -14.15 13.44 -16.17
N ASN A 184 -13.43 14.42 -15.60
CA ASN A 184 -12.36 15.14 -16.27
C ASN A 184 -10.99 14.74 -15.68
N LYS A 185 -10.21 14.01 -16.49
CA LYS A 185 -8.88 13.49 -16.12
C LYS A 185 -7.86 14.59 -15.78
N THR A 186 -7.97 15.81 -16.33
CA THR A 186 -7.09 16.93 -15.97
C THR A 186 -7.39 17.47 -14.56
N LYS A 187 -8.65 17.36 -14.10
CA LYS A 187 -9.04 17.73 -12.72
C LYS A 187 -8.67 16.65 -11.71
N GLU A 188 -8.57 15.40 -12.15
CA GLU A 188 -8.12 14.27 -11.33
C GLU A 188 -6.67 14.43 -10.87
N ILE A 189 -5.77 14.88 -11.76
CA ILE A 189 -4.33 15.03 -11.49
C ILE A 189 -4.03 16.10 -10.43
N ASN A 190 -4.86 17.15 -10.34
CA ASN A 190 -4.56 18.36 -9.57
C ASN A 190 -5.22 18.43 -8.18
N LYS A 191 -5.86 17.35 -7.72
CA LYS A 191 -6.70 17.38 -6.51
C LYS A 191 -6.15 16.55 -5.34
N SER A 192 -6.79 16.73 -4.18
CA SER A 192 -6.51 16.02 -2.93
C SER A 192 -6.51 14.52 -3.13
N HIS A 193 -5.50 13.87 -2.59
CA HIS A 193 -5.36 12.41 -2.59
C HIS A 193 -5.69 11.91 -1.18
N LYS A 194 -6.18 10.67 -1.07
CA LYS A 194 -6.13 9.96 0.20
C LYS A 194 -4.84 9.15 0.28
N ILE A 195 -4.26 9.06 1.47
CA ILE A 195 -3.08 8.21 1.72
C ILE A 195 -3.50 7.00 2.56
N TYR A 196 -3.07 5.83 2.11
CA TYR A 196 -3.23 4.55 2.81
C TYR A 196 -1.88 3.86 2.90
N PHE A 197 -1.76 2.91 3.82
CA PHE A 197 -0.59 2.07 4.01
C PHE A 197 -0.80 0.71 3.32
N TYR A 198 0.25 0.12 2.77
CA TYR A 198 0.18 -1.24 2.23
C TYR A 198 -0.11 -2.29 3.30
N ASP A 199 0.20 -1.99 4.56
CA ASP A 199 -0.04 -2.83 5.72
C ASP A 199 -0.46 -2.00 6.93
N THR A 200 -1.55 -2.40 7.59
CA THR A 200 -2.10 -1.67 8.75
C THR A 200 -1.30 -1.92 10.03
N GLY A 201 -0.62 -3.06 10.15
CA GLY A 201 0.35 -3.33 11.20
C GLY A 201 1.53 -2.37 11.16
N MET A 202 2.09 -2.16 9.98
CA MET A 202 3.15 -1.17 9.75
C MET A 202 2.69 0.24 10.17
N ARG A 203 1.49 0.64 9.76
CA ARG A 203 0.89 1.92 10.18
C ARG A 203 0.76 2.02 11.70
N ASN A 204 0.27 0.96 12.36
CA ASN A 204 0.04 0.94 13.79
C ASN A 204 1.35 0.97 14.59
N ALA A 205 2.40 0.32 14.08
CA ALA A 205 3.75 0.37 14.63
C ALA A 205 4.36 1.76 14.54
N LEU A 206 4.22 2.43 13.39
CA LEU A 206 4.66 3.82 13.21
C LEU A 206 3.92 4.81 14.12
N LEU A 207 2.65 4.53 14.43
CA LEU A 207 1.87 5.29 15.41
C LEU A 207 2.20 4.92 16.85
N GLY A 208 2.74 3.71 17.10
CA GLY A 208 2.97 3.16 18.42
C GLY A 208 1.69 2.78 19.18
N ASN A 209 0.62 2.43 18.46
CA ASN A 209 -0.66 2.04 19.07
C ASN A 209 -1.06 0.63 18.62
N PHE A 210 -1.13 -0.30 19.57
CA PHE A 210 -1.58 -1.68 19.40
C PHE A 210 -2.75 -2.03 20.33
N ASP A 211 -3.51 -1.02 20.76
CA ASP A 211 -4.66 -1.19 21.63
C ASP A 211 -5.70 -2.10 20.98
N PRO A 212 -6.47 -2.87 21.77
CA PRO A 212 -7.62 -3.62 21.28
C PRO A 212 -8.55 -2.74 20.45
N MET A 213 -9.04 -3.28 19.33
CA MET A 213 -9.74 -2.48 18.31
C MET A 213 -11.04 -1.87 18.82
N GLU A 214 -11.63 -2.44 19.88
CA GLU A 214 -12.81 -1.88 20.54
C GLU A 214 -12.56 -0.51 21.17
N LEU A 215 -11.36 -0.27 21.69
CA LEU A 215 -10.94 0.96 22.35
C LEU A 215 -10.45 2.02 21.36
N ARG A 216 -10.25 1.64 20.10
CA ARG A 216 -9.65 2.50 19.09
C ARG A 216 -10.68 3.43 18.43
N PRO A 217 -10.47 4.76 18.48
CA PRO A 217 -11.34 5.70 17.80
C PRO A 217 -11.17 5.64 16.27
N ASP A 218 -10.02 5.17 15.79
CA ASP A 218 -9.66 5.09 14.38
C ASP A 218 -9.94 3.72 13.72
N LYS A 219 -10.64 2.81 14.41
CA LYS A 219 -10.92 1.45 13.90
C LYS A 219 -11.62 1.41 12.54
N GLY A 220 -12.48 2.40 12.26
CA GLY A 220 -13.13 2.54 10.96
C GLY A 220 -12.12 2.82 9.85
N ALA A 221 -11.20 3.75 10.09
CA ALA A 221 -10.16 4.12 9.13
C ALA A 221 -9.12 3.01 8.95
N ILE A 222 -8.79 2.26 10.01
CA ILE A 222 -7.95 1.05 9.93
C ILE A 222 -8.63 -0.01 9.04
N PHE A 223 -9.92 -0.25 9.25
CA PHE A 223 -10.67 -1.23 8.46
C PHE A 223 -10.77 -0.83 6.98
N GLU A 224 -11.05 0.45 6.71
CA GLU A 224 -11.06 1.00 5.35
C GLU A 224 -9.70 0.80 4.67
N ASN A 225 -8.60 1.18 5.34
CA ASN A 225 -7.27 0.92 4.81
C ASN A 225 -7.03 -0.56 4.56
N PHE A 226 -7.35 -1.43 5.53
CA PHE A 226 -7.13 -2.87 5.40
C PHE A 226 -7.84 -3.42 4.16
N PHE A 227 -9.13 -3.10 3.99
CA PHE A 227 -9.90 -3.50 2.81
C PHE A 227 -9.27 -2.98 1.51
N ILE A 228 -8.90 -1.69 1.45
CA ILE A 228 -8.32 -1.10 0.24
C ILE A 228 -6.95 -1.72 -0.06
N SER A 229 -6.10 -1.97 0.94
CA SER A 229 -4.81 -2.65 0.74
C SER A 229 -4.99 -4.08 0.19
N GLU A 230 -6.01 -4.81 0.64
CA GLU A 230 -6.34 -6.12 0.09
C GLU A 230 -6.84 -6.03 -1.36
N LYS A 231 -7.62 -4.99 -1.71
CA LYS A 231 -7.96 -4.71 -3.12
C LYS A 231 -6.74 -4.40 -3.99
N ILE A 232 -5.70 -3.76 -3.43
CA ILE A 232 -4.43 -3.56 -4.16
C ILE A 232 -3.75 -4.90 -4.43
N LYS A 233 -3.65 -5.77 -3.41
CA LYS A 233 -3.04 -7.10 -3.54
C LYS A 233 -3.79 -7.96 -4.56
N GLU A 234 -5.11 -8.05 -4.45
CA GLU A 234 -5.98 -8.78 -5.38
C GLU A 234 -5.73 -8.35 -6.83
N ARG A 235 -5.73 -7.04 -7.10
CA ARG A 235 -5.47 -6.50 -8.44
C ARG A 235 -4.08 -6.86 -8.96
N ALA A 236 -3.07 -6.79 -8.10
CA ALA A 236 -1.69 -7.11 -8.47
C ALA A 236 -1.53 -8.60 -8.80
N TYR A 237 -2.14 -9.49 -8.01
CA TYR A 237 -1.98 -10.93 -8.17
C TYR A 237 -2.85 -11.50 -9.31
N THR A 238 -3.98 -10.88 -9.60
CA THR A 238 -4.85 -11.25 -10.73
C THR A 238 -4.48 -10.55 -12.04
N LEU A 239 -3.43 -9.72 -12.04
CA LEU A 239 -3.00 -8.89 -13.18
C LEU A 239 -4.15 -8.06 -13.78
N ARG A 240 -5.07 -7.61 -12.92
CA ARG A 240 -6.31 -6.95 -13.34
C ARG A 240 -6.03 -5.55 -13.87
N SER A 241 -6.40 -5.32 -15.13
CA SER A 241 -6.34 -4.00 -15.75
C SER A 241 -7.59 -3.17 -15.37
N SER A 242 -7.54 -2.56 -14.20
CA SER A 242 -8.57 -1.65 -13.67
C SER A 242 -7.96 -0.36 -13.16
N THR A 243 -8.74 0.72 -13.07
CA THR A 243 -8.36 1.94 -12.34
C THR A 243 -9.07 1.97 -10.98
N ILE A 244 -8.43 2.58 -10.00
CA ILE A 244 -8.93 2.64 -8.62
C ILE A 244 -8.96 4.08 -8.13
N HIS A 245 -10.04 4.44 -7.45
CA HIS A 245 -10.30 5.78 -6.98
C HIS A 245 -11.12 5.76 -5.69
N PHE A 246 -11.27 6.90 -5.03
CA PHE A 246 -12.43 7.17 -4.16
C PHE A 246 -13.37 8.11 -4.90
N TRP A 247 -14.64 8.22 -4.51
CA TRP A 247 -15.54 9.22 -5.10
C TRP A 247 -16.04 10.18 -4.03
N ARG A 248 -16.08 11.48 -4.36
CA ARG A 248 -16.65 12.50 -3.49
C ARG A 248 -17.32 13.60 -4.30
N ASN A 249 -18.49 14.06 -3.85
CA ASN A 249 -19.16 15.22 -4.44
C ASN A 249 -18.93 16.51 -3.63
N ARG A 250 -19.35 17.65 -4.19
CA ARG A 250 -19.23 18.97 -3.52
C ARG A 250 -20.04 19.09 -2.22
N GLN A 251 -21.06 18.26 -2.05
CA GLN A 251 -21.93 18.23 -0.88
C GLN A 251 -21.37 17.33 0.23
N GLY A 252 -20.21 16.69 0.01
CA GLY A 252 -19.55 15.84 0.98
C GLY A 252 -20.02 14.38 0.98
N SER A 253 -20.91 13.96 0.07
CA SER A 253 -21.20 12.54 -0.13
C SER A 253 -19.97 11.84 -0.68
N GLU A 254 -19.70 10.64 -0.19
CA GLU A 254 -18.46 9.90 -0.47
C GLU A 254 -18.75 8.42 -0.76
N VAL A 255 -17.84 7.78 -1.49
CA VAL A 255 -17.70 6.33 -1.63
C VAL A 255 -16.21 6.02 -1.49
N ASP A 256 -15.87 5.16 -0.52
CA ASP A 256 -14.49 4.95 -0.07
C ASP A 256 -13.58 4.38 -1.15
N PHE A 257 -14.07 3.41 -1.94
CA PHE A 257 -13.29 2.78 -2.99
C PHE A 257 -14.15 2.49 -4.23
N VAL A 258 -13.64 2.87 -5.39
CA VAL A 258 -14.27 2.67 -6.69
C VAL A 258 -13.24 2.06 -7.61
N GLU A 259 -13.54 0.87 -8.12
CA GLU A 259 -12.76 0.17 -9.12
C GLU A 259 -13.50 0.18 -10.45
N SER A 260 -12.82 0.55 -11.52
CA SER A 260 -13.39 0.57 -12.86
C SER A 260 -12.55 -0.23 -13.85
N THR A 261 -13.21 -1.09 -14.62
CA THR A 261 -12.62 -1.85 -15.73
C THR A 261 -13.14 -1.30 -17.06
N HIS A 262 -12.51 -1.72 -18.17
CA HIS A 262 -13.04 -1.52 -19.53
C HIS A 262 -13.44 -0.06 -19.85
N ALA A 263 -12.54 0.89 -19.53
CA ALA A 263 -12.75 2.32 -19.77
C ALA A 263 -14.01 2.93 -19.12
N GLY A 264 -14.54 2.34 -18.03
CA GLY A 264 -15.69 2.89 -17.30
C GLY A 264 -16.97 2.07 -17.41
N SER A 265 -17.01 1.01 -18.22
CA SER A 265 -18.25 0.28 -18.48
C SER A 265 -18.69 -0.59 -17.30
N GLU A 266 -17.75 -1.11 -16.50
CA GLU A 266 -18.06 -1.78 -15.25
C GLU A 266 -17.42 -1.00 -14.11
N ILE A 267 -18.25 -0.69 -13.11
CA ILE A 267 -17.83 0.06 -11.93
C ILE A 267 -18.26 -0.75 -10.71
N ALA A 268 -17.29 -1.14 -9.89
CA ALA A 268 -17.52 -1.70 -8.58
C ALA A 268 -17.23 -0.62 -7.52
N ALA A 269 -18.20 -0.34 -6.67
CA ALA A 269 -18.15 0.70 -5.67
C ALA A 269 -18.31 0.10 -4.28
N TYR A 270 -17.47 0.51 -3.34
CA TYR A 270 -17.39 -0.08 -2.02
C TYR A 270 -17.40 0.99 -0.94
N GLU A 271 -18.23 0.76 0.08
CA GLU A 271 -18.25 1.52 1.31
C GLU A 271 -17.77 0.62 2.46
N CYS A 272 -16.77 1.09 3.19
CA CYS A 272 -16.18 0.41 4.32
C CYS A 272 -16.87 0.85 5.61
N LYS A 273 -17.47 -0.11 6.33
CA LYS A 273 -18.05 0.14 7.65
C LYS A 273 -17.54 -0.89 8.65
N TRP A 274 -17.29 -0.47 9.88
CA TRP A 274 -16.82 -1.41 10.91
C TRP A 274 -17.84 -2.54 11.18
N LYS A 275 -19.12 -2.16 11.41
CA LYS A 275 -20.25 -3.09 11.61
C LYS A 275 -21.52 -2.69 10.86
N GLU A 276 -21.68 -1.40 10.57
CA GLU A 276 -22.90 -0.84 9.97
C GLU A 276 -23.13 -1.33 8.53
N LYS A 277 -24.37 -1.19 8.06
CA LYS A 277 -24.70 -1.30 6.65
C LYS A 277 -24.81 0.09 6.05
N ALA A 278 -24.37 0.23 4.81
CA ALA A 278 -24.52 1.45 4.04
C ALA A 278 -25.24 1.18 2.72
N SER A 279 -25.92 2.21 2.22
CA SER A 279 -26.47 2.25 0.87
C SER A 279 -25.70 3.29 0.07
N ALA A 280 -25.55 3.06 -1.23
CA ALA A 280 -24.85 4.03 -2.09
C ALA A 280 -25.54 5.40 -2.03
N PRO A 281 -24.78 6.51 -1.97
CA PRO A 281 -25.33 7.86 -2.04
C PRO A 281 -26.20 8.03 -3.29
N LEU A 282 -27.34 8.71 -3.16
CA LEU A 282 -28.25 8.95 -4.29
C LEU A 282 -27.52 9.67 -5.44
N SER A 283 -26.72 10.67 -5.10
CA SER A 283 -25.87 11.42 -6.03
C SER A 283 -24.86 10.55 -6.78
N PHE A 284 -24.34 9.49 -6.14
CA PHE A 284 -23.46 8.52 -6.80
C PHE A 284 -24.25 7.64 -7.77
N LYS A 285 -25.39 7.09 -7.33
CA LYS A 285 -26.27 6.25 -8.18
C LYS A 285 -26.77 6.98 -9.41
N THR A 286 -27.12 8.26 -9.28
CA THR A 286 -27.56 9.08 -10.41
C THR A 286 -26.44 9.30 -11.42
N LEU A 287 -25.20 9.48 -10.95
CA LEU A 287 -24.06 9.74 -11.83
C LEU A 287 -23.48 8.47 -12.47
N TYR A 288 -23.54 7.34 -11.74
CA TYR A 288 -23.03 6.03 -12.17
C TYR A 288 -24.11 4.95 -12.00
N PRO A 289 -25.19 4.98 -12.81
CA PRO A 289 -26.30 4.04 -12.68
C PRO A 289 -25.89 2.58 -12.95
N GLN A 290 -24.81 2.37 -13.69
CA GLN A 290 -24.22 1.06 -13.95
C GLN A 290 -23.34 0.52 -12.81
N ALA A 291 -23.05 1.33 -11.79
CA ALA A 291 -22.14 0.93 -10.72
C ALA A 291 -22.79 -0.10 -9.78
N HIS A 292 -22.11 -1.20 -9.56
CA HIS A 292 -22.46 -2.17 -8.53
C HIS A 292 -21.90 -1.71 -7.18
N PHE A 293 -22.78 -1.29 -6.27
CA PHE A 293 -22.38 -0.84 -4.94
C PHE A 293 -22.48 -1.96 -3.90
N GLN A 294 -21.47 -2.08 -3.05
CA GLN A 294 -21.43 -3.02 -1.94
C GLN A 294 -20.91 -2.36 -0.66
N CYS A 295 -21.62 -2.53 0.45
CA CYS A 295 -21.06 -2.24 1.77
C CYS A 295 -20.27 -3.46 2.27
N VAL A 296 -19.02 -3.24 2.66
CA VAL A 296 -18.14 -4.26 3.25
C VAL A 296 -17.89 -3.92 4.71
N ASN A 297 -17.94 -4.95 5.57
CA ASN A 297 -17.68 -4.80 6.99
C ASN A 297 -16.91 -6.00 7.54
N THR A 298 -16.56 -5.94 8.83
CA THR A 298 -15.77 -6.99 9.50
C THR A 298 -16.38 -8.39 9.40
N SER A 299 -17.71 -8.51 9.24
CA SER A 299 -18.37 -9.81 9.07
C SER A 299 -18.30 -10.37 7.64
N THR A 300 -18.14 -9.49 6.64
CA THR A 300 -18.17 -9.85 5.21
C THR A 300 -16.82 -9.85 4.53
N ILE A 301 -15.82 -9.12 5.08
CA ILE A 301 -14.52 -8.93 4.43
C ILE A 301 -13.79 -10.23 4.09
N VAL A 302 -13.75 -11.20 5.00
CA VAL A 302 -13.03 -12.46 4.71
C VAL A 302 -13.69 -13.21 3.56
N ALA A 303 -15.03 -13.28 3.56
CA ALA A 303 -15.77 -13.93 2.48
C ALA A 303 -15.67 -13.17 1.14
N HIS A 304 -15.38 -11.87 1.17
CA HIS A 304 -15.14 -11.08 -0.03
C HIS A 304 -13.88 -11.56 -0.78
N PHE A 305 -12.80 -11.87 -0.04
CA PHE A 305 -11.50 -12.27 -0.59
C PHE A 305 -11.26 -13.79 -0.61
N SER A 306 -12.24 -14.61 -0.20
CA SER A 306 -12.13 -16.08 -0.20
C SER A 306 -12.49 -16.73 -1.55
N LYS A 307 -12.43 -15.99 -2.67
CA LYS A 307 -12.99 -16.41 -3.96
C LYS A 307 -11.93 -16.59 -5.03
#